data_AF-A0AAU6FQ89-F1
#
_entry.id   AF-A0AAU6FQ89-F1
#
_cell.length_a   1.000
_cell.length_b   1.000
_cell.length_c   1.000
_cell.angle_alpha   90.00
_cell.angle_beta   90.00
_cell.angle_gamma   90.00
#
_symmetry.space_group_name_H-M   'P 1'
#
loop_
_entity.id
_entity.type
_entity.pdbx_description
1 polymer ?
#
loop_
_entity_poly.entity_id
_entity_poly.type
_entity_poly.pdbx_seq_one_letter_code
_entity_poly.pdbx_strand_id
1 'polypeptide(L)'
;MHRRRRTTLAVSAALLTAAPLLAACGSQAHPGAAAVVGGDRITVATVQGQVADVRQAQDTSKQAAQITNQSGQLVRAKLHGLILDRVLDKASADAGVTVTRAEIQQMRQSAVAQYKGEAGLRAAVLQERWIAPDQIDAFLREQIQLTKLGQALGADPTTPAGTKILGDALTKASKSLKVDVNPRFGTWNNQQIQLGEFKAPWITQVTKPAQAAAEAGA
;
A
#
# COMPACT_ATOMS: atom_id res chain seq x y z
N MET A 1 28.74 -66.67 45.02
CA MET A 1 28.82 -67.32 43.70
C MET A 1 27.42 -67.70 43.27
N HIS A 2 26.93 -67.20 42.12
CA HIS A 2 26.03 -67.94 41.23
C HIS A 2 25.78 -67.13 39.94
N ARG A 3 26.45 -67.56 38.86
CA ARG A 3 26.05 -67.28 37.48
C ARG A 3 24.71 -67.96 37.22
N ARG A 4 23.77 -67.26 36.58
CA ARG A 4 22.88 -67.86 35.58
C ARG A 4 22.58 -66.87 34.46
N ARG A 5 23.16 -67.13 33.30
CA ARG A 5 22.66 -66.68 31.99
C ARG A 5 21.38 -67.47 31.69
N ARG A 6 20.42 -66.84 31.00
CA ARG A 6 19.60 -67.45 29.94
C ARG A 6 18.81 -66.36 29.19
N THR A 7 19.23 -66.19 27.94
CA THR A 7 18.49 -65.76 26.75
C THR A 7 17.09 -66.37 26.64
N THR A 8 16.09 -65.61 26.14
CA THR A 8 15.43 -65.84 24.82
C THR A 8 14.29 -64.86 24.54
N LEU A 9 14.37 -64.26 23.34
CA LEU A 9 13.34 -63.96 22.33
C LEU A 9 11.99 -63.29 22.69
N ALA A 10 11.83 -62.13 22.03
CA ALA A 10 10.76 -61.75 21.10
C ALA A 10 9.33 -61.57 21.61
N VAL A 11 8.84 -60.32 21.59
CA VAL A 11 7.54 -59.99 21.01
C VAL A 11 7.63 -58.63 20.30
N SER A 12 7.23 -58.66 19.04
CA SER A 12 7.05 -57.54 18.14
C SER A 12 5.98 -56.57 18.63
N ALA A 13 6.28 -55.28 18.65
CA ALA A 13 5.28 -54.22 18.54
C ALA A 13 5.82 -53.19 17.56
N ALA A 14 5.60 -53.46 16.27
CA ALA A 14 5.69 -52.43 15.23
C ALA A 14 4.54 -51.45 15.46
N LEU A 15 4.75 -50.48 16.35
CA LEU A 15 3.93 -49.28 16.40
C LEU A 15 4.23 -48.49 15.14
N LEU A 16 3.41 -48.73 14.11
CA LEU A 16 3.17 -47.80 13.02
C LEU A 16 2.66 -46.50 13.65
N THR A 17 3.58 -45.65 14.08
CA THR A 17 3.29 -44.25 14.34
C THR A 17 3.00 -43.63 12.98
N ALA A 18 1.73 -43.67 12.57
CA ALA A 18 1.19 -42.72 11.64
C ALA A 18 1.28 -41.35 12.34
N ALA A 19 2.46 -40.72 12.23
CA ALA A 19 2.58 -39.31 12.49
C ALA A 19 1.68 -38.63 11.47
N PRO A 20 0.63 -37.89 11.87
CA PRO A 20 0.02 -36.96 10.94
C PRO A 20 1.11 -35.94 10.63
N LEU A 21 1.74 -36.08 9.47
CA LEU A 21 2.48 -35.00 8.85
C LEU A 21 1.44 -33.91 8.57
N LEU A 22 1.19 -33.05 9.56
CA LEU A 22 0.62 -31.72 9.40
C LEU A 22 1.64 -30.84 8.66
N ALA A 23 2.00 -31.28 7.46
CA ALA A 23 2.77 -30.53 6.48
C ALA A 23 1.79 -30.01 5.42
N ALA A 24 0.82 -29.20 5.85
CA ALA A 24 0.00 -28.42 4.95
C ALA A 24 -0.62 -27.25 5.71
N CYS A 25 0.07 -26.10 5.68
CA CYS A 25 -0.50 -24.80 5.29
C CYS A 25 0.45 -23.66 5.67
N GLY A 26 1.18 -23.14 4.66
CA GLY A 26 1.66 -21.77 4.68
C GLY A 26 3.06 -21.57 5.23
N SER A 27 4.07 -22.08 4.52
CA SER A 27 5.46 -21.58 4.56
C SER A 27 5.60 -20.14 4.03
N GLN A 28 4.59 -19.28 4.28
CA GLN A 28 4.68 -17.85 4.00
C GLN A 28 5.19 -17.20 5.29
N ALA A 29 6.31 -16.49 5.21
CA ALA A 29 7.07 -16.01 6.35
C ALA A 29 6.30 -15.09 7.33
N HIS A 30 5.03 -14.72 7.07
CA HIS A 30 4.28 -13.75 7.87
C HIS A 30 2.76 -14.06 7.94
N PRO A 31 2.28 -14.96 8.83
CA PRO A 31 0.86 -15.26 9.00
C PRO A 31 0.03 -14.00 9.30
N GLY A 32 -0.97 -13.69 8.49
CA GLY A 32 -1.81 -12.49 8.67
C GLY A 32 -1.22 -11.17 8.12
N ALA A 33 -0.04 -11.19 7.49
CA ALA A 33 0.45 -10.05 6.72
C ALA A 33 -0.13 -10.05 5.29
N ALA A 34 -0.47 -8.86 4.81
CA ALA A 34 -0.74 -8.58 3.41
C ALA A 34 0.54 -8.26 2.64
N ALA A 35 1.47 -7.53 3.29
CA ALA A 35 2.82 -7.32 2.81
C ALA A 35 3.79 -7.08 3.97
N VAL A 36 5.08 -7.25 3.72
CA VAL A 36 6.18 -6.82 4.57
C VAL A 36 7.05 -5.85 3.79
N VAL A 37 7.32 -4.69 4.38
CA VAL A 37 8.01 -3.57 3.73
C VAL A 37 9.06 -3.04 4.70
N GLY A 38 10.33 -3.23 4.37
CA GLY A 38 11.46 -2.83 5.23
C GLY A 38 11.56 -3.60 6.54
N GLY A 39 10.91 -4.77 6.64
CA GLY A 39 10.76 -5.53 7.88
C GLY A 39 9.46 -5.23 8.64
N ASP A 40 8.77 -4.15 8.31
CA ASP A 40 7.48 -3.81 8.91
C ASP A 40 6.33 -4.53 8.23
N ARG A 41 5.34 -4.95 9.02
CA ARG A 41 4.20 -5.72 8.54
C ARG A 41 3.01 -4.83 8.25
N ILE A 42 2.51 -4.87 7.01
CA ILE A 42 1.17 -4.41 6.66
C ILE A 42 0.23 -5.59 6.87
N THR A 43 -0.63 -5.52 7.88
CA THR A 43 -1.54 -6.63 8.19
C THR A 43 -2.75 -6.65 7.27
N VAL A 44 -3.35 -7.82 7.12
CA VAL A 44 -4.63 -7.97 6.42
C VAL A 44 -5.72 -7.12 7.07
N ALA A 45 -5.75 -7.07 8.40
CA ALA A 45 -6.71 -6.27 9.16
C ALA A 45 -6.55 -4.76 8.87
N THR A 46 -5.31 -4.27 8.74
CA THR A 46 -5.04 -2.87 8.35
C THR A 46 -5.64 -2.56 6.97
N VAL A 47 -5.41 -3.42 5.99
CA VAL A 47 -5.97 -3.23 4.64
C VAL A 47 -7.50 -3.27 4.67
N GLN A 48 -8.08 -4.22 5.41
CA GLN A 48 -9.53 -4.35 5.54
C GLN A 48 -10.18 -3.18 6.27
N GLY A 49 -9.52 -2.61 7.29
CA GLY A 49 -9.95 -1.40 7.97
C GLY A 49 -10.06 -0.24 6.99
N GLN A 50 -9.00 0.03 6.22
CA GLN A 50 -9.04 1.11 5.22
C GLN A 50 -10.12 0.92 4.15
N VAL A 51 -10.42 -0.33 3.77
CA VAL A 51 -11.53 -0.66 2.85
C VAL A 51 -12.88 -0.38 3.50
N ALA A 52 -13.04 -0.71 4.79
CA ALA A 52 -14.25 -0.45 5.54
C ALA A 52 -14.51 1.06 5.69
N ASP A 53 -13.48 1.86 6.00
CA ASP A 53 -13.61 3.32 6.13
C ASP A 53 -14.13 3.95 4.83
N VAL A 54 -13.58 3.53 3.68
CA VAL A 54 -14.01 4.00 2.36
C VAL A 54 -15.46 3.61 2.10
N ARG A 55 -15.83 2.35 2.36
CA ARG A 55 -17.20 1.88 2.13
C ARG A 55 -18.20 2.59 3.03
N GLN A 56 -17.88 2.75 4.32
CA GLN A 56 -18.71 3.49 5.25
C GLN A 56 -18.93 4.92 4.77
N ALA A 57 -17.87 5.59 4.31
CA ALA A 57 -17.98 6.93 3.74
C ALA A 57 -18.85 6.95 2.46
N GLN A 58 -18.78 5.92 1.62
CA GLN A 58 -19.62 5.79 0.41
C GLN A 58 -21.08 5.44 0.70
N ASP A 59 -21.35 4.60 1.70
CA ASP A 59 -22.71 4.22 2.11
C ASP A 59 -23.47 5.42 2.69
N THR A 60 -22.75 6.34 3.34
CA THR A 60 -23.30 7.63 3.77
C THR A 60 -23.48 8.64 2.63
N SER A 61 -22.93 8.37 1.44
CA SER A 61 -23.10 9.19 0.26
C SER A 61 -24.25 8.64 -0.60
N LYS A 62 -24.95 9.51 -1.34
CA LYS A 62 -26.09 9.12 -2.19
C LYS A 62 -25.70 8.24 -3.41
N GLN A 63 -24.46 7.76 -3.50
CA GLN A 63 -23.90 7.01 -4.62
C GLN A 63 -23.69 5.50 -4.34
N ALA A 64 -24.33 4.94 -3.31
CA ALA A 64 -24.20 3.53 -2.89
C ALA A 64 -24.42 2.47 -4.00
N ALA A 65 -25.11 2.81 -5.10
CA ALA A 65 -25.51 1.87 -6.15
C ALA A 65 -24.35 1.35 -7.05
N GLN A 66 -23.14 1.92 -7.01
CA GLN A 66 -22.00 1.47 -7.84
C GLN A 66 -21.03 0.49 -7.14
N ILE A 67 -21.31 0.07 -5.90
CA ILE A 67 -20.27 -0.43 -4.96
C ILE A 67 -19.90 -1.92 -5.11
N THR A 68 -20.71 -2.77 -5.74
CA THR A 68 -20.51 -4.23 -5.63
C THR A 68 -19.39 -4.80 -6.51
N ASN A 69 -19.06 -4.19 -7.65
CA ASN A 69 -18.14 -4.78 -8.64
C ASN A 69 -16.64 -4.48 -8.43
N GLN A 70 -16.27 -3.63 -7.47
CA GLN A 70 -14.87 -3.18 -7.30
C GLN A 70 -14.20 -3.67 -6.01
N SER A 71 -14.85 -4.54 -5.24
CA SER A 71 -14.37 -4.96 -3.90
C SER A 71 -12.93 -5.51 -3.90
N GLY A 72 -12.60 -6.41 -4.82
CA GLY A 72 -11.25 -6.96 -4.97
C GLY A 72 -10.24 -5.97 -5.57
N GLN A 73 -10.70 -4.94 -6.28
CA GLN A 73 -9.83 -3.87 -6.79
C GLN A 73 -9.51 -2.87 -5.67
N LEU A 74 -10.49 -2.50 -4.86
CA LEU A 74 -10.33 -1.59 -3.72
C LEU A 74 -9.35 -2.16 -2.69
N VAL A 75 -9.45 -3.45 -2.35
CA VAL A 75 -8.50 -4.10 -1.43
C VAL A 75 -7.06 -4.00 -1.96
N ARG A 76 -6.83 -4.28 -3.24
CA ARG A 76 -5.51 -4.15 -3.86
C ARG A 76 -5.06 -2.70 -3.93
N ALA A 77 -5.97 -1.76 -4.20
CA ALA A 77 -5.69 -0.33 -4.22
C ALA A 77 -5.20 0.17 -2.86
N LYS A 78 -5.87 -0.23 -1.77
CA LYS A 78 -5.46 0.15 -0.41
C LYS A 78 -4.12 -0.47 -0.03
N LEU A 79 -3.90 -1.76 -0.35
CA LEU A 79 -2.60 -2.38 -0.13
C LEU A 79 -1.48 -1.71 -0.93
N HIS A 80 -1.73 -1.39 -2.21
CA HIS A 80 -0.80 -0.66 -3.05
C HIS A 80 -0.44 0.70 -2.43
N GLY A 81 -1.43 1.49 -2.03
CA GLY A 81 -1.22 2.78 -1.39
C GLY A 81 -0.37 2.68 -0.11
N LEU A 82 -0.67 1.71 0.75
CA LEU A 82 0.12 1.47 1.97
C LEU A 82 1.58 1.09 1.69
N ILE A 83 1.85 0.34 0.62
CA ILE A 83 3.23 0.01 0.23
C ILE A 83 3.91 1.26 -0.34
N LEU A 84 3.22 2.00 -1.22
CA LEU A 84 3.74 3.21 -1.83
C LEU A 84 4.08 4.27 -0.77
N ASP A 85 3.24 4.45 0.24
CA ASP A 85 3.47 5.34 1.39
C ASP A 85 4.83 5.06 2.04
N ARG A 86 5.14 3.80 2.32
CA ARG A 86 6.45 3.39 2.86
C ARG A 86 7.60 3.63 1.89
N VAL A 87 7.38 3.43 0.59
CA VAL A 87 8.39 3.71 -0.45
C VAL A 87 8.68 5.21 -0.52
N LEU A 88 7.65 6.05 -0.47
CA LEU A 88 7.74 7.51 -0.47
C LEU A 88 8.44 8.03 0.79
N ASP A 89 8.13 7.46 1.96
CA ASP A 89 8.83 7.76 3.21
C ASP A 89 10.31 7.46 3.11
N LYS A 90 10.67 6.28 2.60
CA LYS A 90 12.07 5.89 2.42
C LYS A 90 12.79 6.78 1.40
N ALA A 91 12.16 7.09 0.26
CA ALA A 91 12.75 7.95 -0.76
C ALA A 91 12.94 9.39 -0.25
N SER A 92 11.96 9.91 0.49
CA SER A 92 12.05 11.23 1.12
C SER A 92 13.18 11.27 2.14
N ALA A 93 13.27 10.27 3.02
CA ALA A 93 14.34 10.16 4.00
C ALA A 93 15.72 10.08 3.35
N ASP A 94 15.89 9.30 2.28
CA ASP A 94 17.14 9.20 1.52
C ASP A 94 17.56 10.52 0.86
N ALA A 95 16.60 11.39 0.55
CA ALA A 95 16.83 12.72 -0.01
C ALA A 95 16.86 13.83 1.06
N GLY A 96 16.78 13.50 2.35
CA GLY A 96 16.73 14.49 3.43
C GLY A 96 15.44 15.33 3.46
N VAL A 97 14.38 14.86 2.80
CA VAL A 97 13.08 15.53 2.75
C VAL A 97 12.25 15.13 3.95
N THR A 98 11.70 16.13 4.63
CA THR A 98 10.73 15.95 5.72
C THR A 98 9.46 16.75 5.43
N VAL A 99 8.32 16.31 5.97
CA VAL A 99 7.04 17.02 5.88
C VAL A 99 6.56 17.34 7.28
N THR A 100 6.19 18.60 7.49
CA THR A 100 5.72 19.12 8.76
C THR A 100 4.20 19.13 8.83
N ARG A 101 3.66 19.12 10.04
CA ARG A 101 2.22 19.29 10.26
C ARG A 101 1.71 20.62 9.68
N ALA A 102 2.51 21.68 9.76
CA ALA A 102 2.13 23.00 9.24
C ALA A 102 1.92 22.96 7.72
N GLU A 103 2.80 22.29 6.97
CA GLU A 103 2.66 22.12 5.51
C GLU A 103 1.39 21.34 5.16
N ILE A 104 1.08 20.27 5.90
CA ILE A 104 -0.15 19.49 5.69
C ILE A 104 -1.38 20.37 5.92
N GLN A 105 -1.42 21.15 7.01
CA GLN A 105 -2.55 22.02 7.29
C GLN A 105 -2.69 23.16 6.27
N GLN A 106 -1.58 23.73 5.79
CA GLN A 106 -1.60 24.74 4.74
C GLN A 106 -2.15 24.15 3.43
N MET A 107 -1.64 22.99 3.00
CA MET A 107 -2.17 22.30 1.81
C MET A 107 -3.65 21.96 1.97
N ARG A 108 -4.07 21.54 3.17
CA ARG A 108 -5.47 21.24 3.48
C ARG A 108 -6.36 22.46 3.34
N GLN A 109 -5.93 23.62 3.85
CA GLN A 109 -6.66 24.87 3.69
C GLN A 109 -6.82 25.25 2.21
N SER A 110 -5.74 25.11 1.42
CA SER A 110 -5.81 25.33 -0.04
C SER A 110 -6.78 24.37 -0.73
N ALA A 111 -6.74 23.09 -0.37
CA ALA A 111 -7.65 22.09 -0.92
C ALA A 111 -9.12 22.35 -0.52
N VAL A 112 -9.38 22.71 0.74
CA VAL A 112 -10.71 23.10 1.22
C VAL A 112 -11.25 24.30 0.44
N ALA A 113 -10.42 25.31 0.18
CA ALA A 113 -10.83 26.45 -0.65
C ALA A 113 -11.14 26.03 -2.09
N GLN A 114 -10.29 25.21 -2.71
CA GLN A 114 -10.46 24.72 -4.08
C GLN A 114 -11.75 23.91 -4.25
N TYR A 115 -12.07 23.04 -3.29
CA TYR A 115 -13.26 22.19 -3.33
C TYR A 115 -14.48 22.81 -2.65
N LYS A 116 -14.50 24.14 -2.46
CA LYS A 116 -15.65 24.91 -1.93
C LYS A 116 -16.11 24.44 -0.55
N GLY A 117 -15.17 24.02 0.29
CA GLY A 117 -15.40 23.62 1.67
C GLY A 117 -15.00 22.18 1.98
N GLU A 118 -15.04 21.86 3.26
CA GLU A 118 -14.65 20.57 3.83
C GLU A 118 -15.45 19.39 3.23
N ALA A 119 -16.76 19.58 3.05
CA ALA A 119 -17.65 18.57 2.49
C ALA A 119 -17.32 18.29 1.01
N GLY A 120 -17.00 19.33 0.24
CA GLY A 120 -16.63 19.18 -1.17
C GLY A 120 -15.30 18.47 -1.34
N LEU A 121 -14.30 18.80 -0.50
CA LEU A 121 -13.02 18.08 -0.49
C LEU A 121 -13.22 16.58 -0.22
N ARG A 122 -13.97 16.25 0.85
CA ARG A 122 -14.25 14.86 1.23
C ARG A 122 -14.97 14.09 0.11
N ALA A 123 -15.98 14.70 -0.50
CA ALA A 123 -16.71 14.07 -1.61
C ALA A 123 -15.79 13.80 -2.81
N ALA A 124 -14.98 14.80 -3.20
CA ALA A 124 -14.07 14.68 -4.33
C ALA A 124 -13.02 13.59 -4.11
N VAL A 125 -12.31 13.59 -2.98
CA VAL A 125 -11.26 12.59 -2.74
C VAL A 125 -11.83 11.18 -2.53
N LEU A 126 -13.04 11.05 -1.99
CA LEU A 126 -13.70 9.76 -1.86
C LEU A 126 -14.06 9.18 -3.23
N GLN A 127 -14.62 10.02 -4.11
CA GLN A 127 -15.07 9.62 -5.44
C GLN A 127 -13.91 9.35 -6.39
N GLU A 128 -12.89 10.22 -6.40
CA GLU A 128 -11.80 10.19 -7.38
C GLU A 128 -10.62 9.30 -6.96
N ARG A 129 -10.44 9.10 -5.65
CA ARG A 129 -9.23 8.48 -5.09
C ARG A 129 -9.51 7.35 -4.08
N TRP A 130 -10.77 7.11 -3.70
CA TRP A 130 -11.14 6.16 -2.64
C TRP A 130 -10.42 6.44 -1.32
N ILE A 131 -10.42 7.72 -0.93
CA ILE A 131 -9.84 8.22 0.32
C ILE A 131 -10.98 8.54 1.28
N ALA A 132 -10.98 7.90 2.44
CA ALA A 132 -11.91 8.20 3.51
C ALA A 132 -11.53 9.52 4.23
N PRO A 133 -12.45 10.21 4.91
CA PRO A 133 -12.18 11.53 5.50
C PRO A 133 -10.99 11.59 6.45
N ASP A 134 -10.76 10.53 7.23
CA ASP A 134 -9.65 10.36 8.17
C ASP A 134 -8.31 10.07 7.48
N GLN A 135 -8.33 9.67 6.21
CA GLN A 135 -7.16 9.37 5.40
C GLN A 135 -6.65 10.59 4.60
N ILE A 136 -7.37 11.72 4.62
CA ILE A 136 -7.05 12.91 3.82
C ILE A 136 -5.67 13.47 4.19
N ASP A 137 -5.35 13.61 5.47
CA ASP A 137 -4.09 14.24 5.89
C ASP A 137 -2.88 13.40 5.45
N ALA A 138 -2.99 12.06 5.46
CA ALA A 138 -1.95 11.16 4.95
C ALA A 138 -1.78 11.33 3.42
N PHE A 139 -2.88 11.43 2.68
CA PHE A 139 -2.82 11.71 1.24
C PHE A 139 -2.19 13.07 0.91
N LEU A 140 -2.51 14.11 1.67
CA LEU A 140 -1.88 15.43 1.48
C LEU A 140 -0.39 15.38 1.78
N ARG A 141 0.02 14.65 2.83
CA ARG A 141 1.43 14.41 3.15
C ARG A 141 2.17 13.74 1.99
N GLU A 142 1.60 12.69 1.39
CA GLU A 142 2.20 12.01 0.22
C GLU A 142 2.41 12.97 -0.96
N GLN A 143 1.44 13.86 -1.23
CA GLN A 143 1.57 14.88 -2.28
C GLN A 143 2.72 15.86 -1.98
N ILE A 144 2.81 16.35 -0.74
CA ILE A 144 3.91 17.23 -0.30
C ILE A 144 5.25 16.51 -0.45
N GLN A 145 5.34 15.23 -0.06
CA GLN A 145 6.55 14.43 -0.20
C GLN A 145 6.99 14.33 -1.66
N LEU A 146 6.09 14.01 -2.59
CA LEU A 146 6.41 13.94 -4.01
C LEU A 146 6.93 15.28 -4.55
N THR A 147 6.28 16.40 -4.20
CA THR A 147 6.72 17.73 -4.62
C THR A 147 8.10 18.07 -4.07
N LYS A 148 8.32 17.88 -2.76
CA LYS A 148 9.60 18.19 -2.11
C LYS A 148 10.71 17.24 -2.56
N LEU A 149 10.40 15.98 -2.82
CA LEU A 149 11.33 15.02 -3.39
C LEU A 149 11.79 15.47 -4.78
N GLY A 150 10.87 15.92 -5.64
CA GLY A 150 11.24 16.49 -6.94
C GLY A 150 12.15 17.71 -6.82
N GLN A 151 11.83 18.63 -5.92
CA GLN A 151 12.67 19.80 -5.65
C GLN A 151 14.07 19.40 -5.17
N ALA A 152 14.15 18.50 -4.20
CA ALA A 152 15.43 18.03 -3.64
C ALA A 152 16.30 17.31 -4.68
N LEU A 153 15.68 16.63 -5.65
CA LEU A 153 16.38 15.90 -6.71
C LEU A 153 16.62 16.74 -7.97
N GLY A 154 16.17 18.00 -8.01
CA GLY A 154 16.20 18.83 -9.23
C GLY A 154 15.37 18.23 -10.37
N ALA A 155 14.30 17.51 -10.04
CA ALA A 155 13.48 16.76 -10.96
C ALA A 155 12.14 17.46 -11.21
N ASP A 156 11.93 17.91 -12.45
CA ASP A 156 10.65 18.45 -12.89
C ASP A 156 9.70 17.33 -13.34
N PRO A 157 8.61 17.05 -12.59
CA PRO A 157 7.68 15.96 -12.91
C PRO A 157 6.88 16.19 -14.19
N THR A 158 6.94 17.38 -14.80
CA THR A 158 6.32 17.66 -16.11
C THR A 158 7.21 17.25 -17.28
N THR A 159 8.48 16.92 -17.02
CA THR A 159 9.44 16.50 -18.04
C THR A 159 9.71 14.99 -18.01
N PRO A 160 9.99 14.35 -19.16
CA PRO A 160 10.41 12.95 -19.19
C PRO A 160 11.67 12.66 -18.35
N ALA A 161 12.59 13.64 -18.27
CA ALA A 161 13.80 13.51 -17.46
C ALA A 161 13.49 13.53 -15.96
N GLY A 162 12.68 14.50 -15.48
CA GLY A 162 12.34 14.57 -14.07
C GLY A 162 11.43 13.43 -13.61
N THR A 163 10.50 12.97 -14.44
CA THR A 163 9.72 11.75 -14.16
C THR A 163 10.62 10.51 -14.04
N LYS A 164 11.64 10.39 -14.88
CA LYS A 164 12.65 9.33 -14.76
C LYS A 164 13.44 9.44 -13.45
N ILE A 165 13.91 10.64 -13.07
CA ILE A 165 14.66 10.84 -11.82
C ILE A 165 13.82 10.46 -10.59
N LEU A 166 12.57 10.89 -10.54
CA LEU A 166 11.62 10.49 -9.48
C LEU A 166 11.42 8.97 -9.47
N GLY A 167 11.15 8.37 -10.63
CA GLY A 167 10.95 6.93 -10.76
C GLY A 167 12.15 6.12 -10.30
N ASP A 168 13.37 6.56 -10.63
CA ASP A 168 14.62 5.93 -10.20
C ASP A 168 14.80 6.03 -8.68
N ALA A 169 14.47 7.18 -8.08
CA ALA A 169 14.51 7.37 -6.62
C ALA A 169 13.52 6.45 -5.88
N LEU A 170 12.27 6.38 -6.35
CA LEU A 170 11.26 5.49 -5.79
C LEU A 170 11.64 4.01 -5.99
N THR A 171 12.19 3.64 -7.15
CA THR A 171 12.69 2.29 -7.42
C THR A 171 13.83 1.91 -6.47
N LYS A 172 14.78 2.82 -6.23
CA LYS A 172 15.87 2.62 -5.28
C LYS A 172 15.34 2.40 -3.87
N ALA A 173 14.42 3.24 -3.41
CA ALA A 173 13.79 3.13 -2.10
C ALA A 173 13.03 1.80 -1.96
N SER A 174 12.20 1.45 -2.95
CA SER A 174 11.44 0.21 -2.99
C SER A 174 12.33 -1.04 -2.91
N LYS A 175 13.42 -1.07 -3.68
CA LYS A 175 14.40 -2.16 -3.63
C LYS A 175 15.07 -2.26 -2.26
N SER A 176 15.42 -1.13 -1.64
CA SER A 176 15.99 -1.09 -0.30
C SER A 176 15.03 -1.64 0.76
N LEU A 177 13.73 -1.47 0.57
CA LEU A 177 12.70 -1.96 1.49
C LEU A 177 12.42 -3.46 1.34
N LYS A 178 12.90 -4.13 0.29
CA LYS A 178 12.68 -5.57 0.07
C LYS A 178 11.19 -5.95 0.24
N VAL A 179 10.32 -5.26 -0.49
CA VAL A 179 8.87 -5.47 -0.43
C VAL A 179 8.52 -6.93 -0.73
N ASP A 180 7.92 -7.61 0.24
CA ASP A 180 7.38 -8.96 0.11
C ASP A 180 5.86 -8.91 0.26
N VAL A 181 5.14 -9.31 -0.77
CA VAL A 181 3.67 -9.26 -0.78
C VAL A 181 3.14 -10.68 -0.69
N ASN A 182 2.13 -10.88 0.14
CA ASN A 182 1.45 -12.17 0.21
C ASN A 182 0.82 -12.51 -1.16
N PRO A 183 1.22 -13.62 -1.83
CA PRO A 183 0.77 -14.07 -3.14
C PRO A 183 -0.73 -13.95 -3.43
N ARG A 184 -1.60 -14.09 -2.41
CA ARG A 184 -3.04 -13.93 -2.59
C ARG A 184 -3.46 -12.53 -3.06
N PHE A 185 -2.62 -11.51 -2.83
CA PHE A 185 -2.85 -10.14 -3.27
C PHE A 185 -2.12 -9.79 -4.57
N GLY A 186 -1.19 -10.64 -5.02
CA GLY A 186 -0.38 -10.44 -6.22
C GLY A 186 1.10 -10.26 -5.90
N THR A 187 1.84 -9.74 -6.89
CA THR A 187 3.30 -9.56 -6.83
C THR A 187 3.65 -8.08 -6.93
N TRP A 188 4.62 -7.62 -6.14
CA TRP A 188 5.12 -6.26 -6.24
C TRP A 188 6.16 -6.12 -7.36
N ASN A 189 5.99 -5.12 -8.22
CA ASN A 189 6.98 -4.71 -9.23
C ASN A 189 7.70 -3.45 -8.76
N ASN A 190 8.99 -3.60 -8.42
CA ASN A 190 9.83 -2.50 -7.98
C ASN A 190 10.10 -1.43 -9.05
N GLN A 191 10.10 -1.79 -10.33
CA GLN A 191 10.38 -0.82 -11.41
C GLN A 191 9.15 0.02 -11.75
N GLN A 192 7.97 -0.58 -11.64
CA GLN A 192 6.70 0.10 -11.91
C GLN A 192 6.08 0.70 -10.64
N ILE A 193 6.62 0.40 -9.46
CA ILE A 193 6.06 0.78 -8.15
C ILE A 193 4.59 0.35 -8.07
N GLN A 194 4.34 -0.91 -8.42
CA GLN A 194 3.00 -1.42 -8.71
C GLN A 194 2.76 -2.79 -8.10
N LEU A 195 1.52 -3.05 -7.67
CA LEU A 195 1.06 -4.33 -7.16
C LEU A 195 0.29 -5.09 -8.26
N GLY A 196 0.93 -6.02 -8.96
CA GLY A 196 0.35 -6.78 -10.07
C GLY A 196 -0.24 -5.89 -11.17
N GLU A 197 -1.30 -6.36 -11.85
CA GLU A 197 -2.03 -5.61 -12.89
C GLU A 197 -2.82 -4.39 -12.35
N PHE A 198 -2.73 -4.04 -11.07
CA PHE A 198 -3.47 -2.91 -10.51
C PHE A 198 -2.90 -1.58 -11.01
N LYS A 199 -3.58 -0.94 -11.95
CA LYS A 199 -3.26 0.42 -12.40
C LYS A 199 -4.03 1.42 -11.54
N ALA A 200 -3.35 2.07 -10.59
CA ALA A 200 -3.91 3.22 -9.87
C ALA A 200 -4.03 4.42 -10.82
N PRO A 201 -5.23 4.83 -11.26
CA PRO A 201 -5.40 5.90 -12.24
C PRO A 201 -4.93 7.27 -11.72
N TRP A 202 -4.76 7.39 -10.40
CA TRP A 202 -4.34 8.62 -9.75
C TRP A 202 -2.83 8.83 -9.75
N ILE A 203 -2.03 7.76 -9.83
CA ILE A 203 -0.56 7.86 -9.88
C ILE A 203 -0.10 8.45 -11.21
N THR A 204 -0.78 8.09 -12.30
CA THR A 204 -0.56 8.70 -13.62
C THR A 204 -1.04 10.15 -13.68
N GLN A 205 -1.94 10.57 -12.77
CA GLN A 205 -2.40 11.95 -12.70
C GLN A 205 -1.45 12.87 -11.93
N VAL A 206 -0.63 12.38 -10.99
CA VAL A 206 0.41 13.23 -10.38
C VAL A 206 1.53 13.56 -11.39
N THR A 207 1.74 12.67 -12.37
CA THR A 207 2.64 12.88 -13.52
C THR A 207 1.99 13.66 -14.67
N LYS A 208 0.69 13.94 -14.62
CA LYS A 208 0.00 14.79 -15.59
C LYS A 208 -0.31 16.12 -14.90
N PRO A 209 0.35 17.24 -15.21
CA PRO A 209 0.00 18.52 -14.62
C PRO A 209 -1.51 18.73 -14.79
N ALA A 210 -2.17 19.16 -13.71
CA ALA A 210 -3.60 19.45 -13.67
C ALA A 210 -3.95 20.20 -14.95
N GLN A 211 -4.69 19.52 -15.83
CA GLN A 211 -5.04 20.05 -17.13
C GLN A 211 -5.85 21.31 -16.83
N ALA A 212 -5.20 22.46 -17.04
CA ALA A 212 -5.79 23.76 -16.86
C ALA A 212 -7.16 23.73 -17.54
N ALA A 213 -8.18 24.21 -16.83
CA ALA A 213 -9.52 24.35 -17.32
C ALA A 213 -9.51 25.14 -18.64
N ALA A 214 -9.37 24.43 -19.75
CA ALA A 214 -9.67 24.88 -21.08
C ALA A 214 -11.04 24.26 -21.38
N GLU A 215 -12.08 25.04 -21.11
CA GLU A 215 -13.31 25.16 -21.88
C GLU A 215 -14.41 25.78 -21.01
N ALA A 216 -14.49 27.11 -21.03
CA ALA A 216 -15.74 27.85 -20.92
C ALA A 216 -15.51 29.26 -21.46
N GLY A 217 -15.80 29.45 -22.75
CA GLY A 217 -15.69 30.73 -23.43
C GLY A 217 -15.93 30.60 -24.93
N ALA A 218 -17.09 30.05 -25.29
CA ALA A 218 -17.76 30.37 -26.54
C ALA A 218 -18.79 31.47 -26.24
#